data_AF-A0A970QNZ5-F1
#
_entry.id   AF-A0A970QNZ5-F1
#
_cell.length_a   1.000
_cell.length_b   1.000
_cell.length_c   1.000
_cell.angle_alpha   90.00
_cell.angle_beta   90.00
_cell.angle_gamma   90.00
#
_symmetry.space_group_name_H-M   'P 1'
#
loop_
_entity.id
_entity.type
_entity.pdbx_description
1 polymer ?
#
loop_
_entity_poly.entity_id
_entity_poly.type
_entity_poly.pdbx_seq_one_letter_code
_entity_poly.pdbx_strand_id
1 'polypeptide(L)'
;MFKRICCLLLALGMLLLCSCSLFDPQGRVRIVSGKETYKPVTYFQYSLRAGLAADGRLRQPAEVADELDAFVLGEDYEIVIQGSVWNPPEYLLVSLPEGEYVDSGPAFVRPQDPGTYVLRILASWGNDKRNAGYQYFFKFTIPD
;
A
#
# COMPACT_ATOMS: atom_id res chain seq x y z
N MET A 1 40.15 43.60 -8.20
CA MET A 1 38.89 43.04 -8.73
C MET A 1 39.04 41.52 -8.82
N PHE A 2 37.99 40.73 -8.64
CA PHE A 2 37.98 39.24 -8.58
C PHE A 2 38.42 38.60 -7.25
N LYS A 3 37.59 38.71 -6.19
CA LYS A 3 37.68 37.75 -5.06
C LYS A 3 36.41 37.57 -4.22
N ARG A 4 35.24 38.02 -4.68
CA ARG A 4 34.01 38.05 -3.85
C ARG A 4 32.78 37.33 -4.43
N ILE A 5 32.90 36.59 -5.54
CA ILE A 5 31.74 35.96 -6.21
C ILE A 5 31.64 34.45 -5.93
N CYS A 6 32.68 33.78 -5.43
CA CYS A 6 32.66 32.32 -5.25
C CYS A 6 31.88 31.80 -4.03
N CYS A 7 31.53 32.64 -3.04
CA CYS A 7 30.86 32.17 -1.83
C CYS A 7 29.33 32.13 -1.92
N LEU A 8 28.70 32.79 -2.90
CA LEU A 8 27.23 32.85 -2.97
C LEU A 8 26.60 31.64 -3.69
N LEU A 9 27.35 30.92 -4.53
CA LEU A 9 26.82 29.78 -5.28
C LEU A 9 26.81 28.46 -4.48
N LEU A 10 27.59 28.36 -3.41
CA LEU A 10 27.61 27.17 -2.54
C LEU A 10 26.47 27.13 -1.52
N ALA A 11 25.87 28.27 -1.17
CA ALA A 11 24.72 28.33 -0.27
C ALA A 11 23.39 27.98 -0.96
N LEU A 12 23.29 28.18 -2.28
CA LEU A 12 22.07 27.87 -3.05
C LEU A 12 21.97 26.38 -3.44
N GLY A 13 23.11 25.69 -3.56
CA GLY A 13 23.14 24.24 -3.86
C GLY A 13 22.81 23.35 -2.66
N MET A 14 22.94 23.86 -1.44
CA MET A 14 22.68 23.09 -0.20
C MET A 14 21.23 23.18 0.29
N LEU A 15 20.42 24.12 -0.23
CA LEU A 15 18.99 24.23 0.11
C LEU A 15 18.08 23.30 -0.70
N LEU A 16 18.57 22.64 -1.76
CA LEU A 16 17.78 21.74 -2.61
C LEU A 16 17.83 20.26 -2.18
N LEU A 17 18.61 19.92 -1.16
CA LEU A 17 18.70 18.55 -0.64
C LEU A 17 17.89 18.33 0.64
N CYS A 18 17.22 19.37 1.14
CA CYS A 18 16.45 19.28 2.37
C CYS A 18 14.96 19.17 2.04
N SER A 19 14.37 18.03 2.44
CA SER A 19 12.93 17.85 2.72
C SER A 19 12.03 17.27 1.63
N CYS A 20 12.51 16.29 0.85
CA CYS A 20 11.61 15.30 0.23
C CYS A 20 11.50 14.01 1.07
N SER A 21 11.64 14.09 2.40
CA SER A 21 11.09 13.06 3.32
C SER A 21 9.63 13.36 3.66
N LEU A 22 8.88 13.93 2.70
CA LEU A 22 7.45 14.11 2.80
C LEU A 22 6.82 12.76 2.46
N PHE A 23 6.41 12.04 3.50
CA PHE A 23 5.89 10.67 3.49
C PHE A 23 6.96 9.58 3.44
N ASP A 24 7.59 9.33 4.58
CA ASP A 24 7.88 7.93 4.92
C ASP A 24 6.51 7.27 5.22
N PRO A 25 6.01 6.34 4.40
CA PRO A 25 4.80 5.60 4.74
C PRO A 25 5.12 4.86 6.03
N GLN A 26 4.50 5.27 7.15
CA GLN A 26 4.77 4.71 8.48
C GLN A 26 4.36 3.24 8.63
N GLY A 27 3.98 2.58 7.53
CA GLY A 27 3.86 1.15 7.51
C GLY A 27 4.04 0.51 6.14
N ARG A 28 4.24 -0.80 6.18
CA ARG A 28 4.48 -1.68 5.05
C ARG A 28 3.51 -2.84 5.14
N VAL A 29 2.94 -3.20 4.01
CA VAL A 29 2.14 -4.42 3.84
C VAL A 29 2.86 -5.32 2.86
N ARG A 30 2.95 -6.60 3.18
CA ARG A 30 3.53 -7.64 2.30
C ARG A 30 2.86 -8.98 2.60
N ILE A 31 2.90 -9.88 1.63
CA ILE A 31 2.49 -11.28 1.82
C ILE A 31 3.73 -12.14 1.77
N VAL A 32 3.89 -13.03 2.74
CA VAL A 32 4.88 -14.11 2.71
C VAL A 32 4.13 -15.39 2.40
N SER A 33 4.60 -16.16 1.44
CA SER A 33 4.04 -17.49 1.10
C SER A 33 5.18 -18.44 0.78
N GLY A 34 5.36 -19.47 1.61
CA GLY A 34 6.56 -20.30 1.60
C GLY A 34 7.82 -19.47 1.92
N LYS A 35 8.76 -19.39 0.98
CA LYS A 35 10.03 -18.63 1.13
C LYS A 35 10.03 -17.27 0.45
N GLU A 36 8.98 -16.97 -0.30
CA GLU A 36 8.90 -15.76 -1.12
C GLU A 36 8.16 -14.64 -0.40
N THR A 37 8.53 -13.39 -0.69
CA THR A 37 7.87 -12.20 -0.18
C THR A 37 7.35 -11.35 -1.33
N TYR A 38 6.05 -11.11 -1.33
CA TYR A 38 5.34 -10.37 -2.35
C TYR A 38 5.03 -8.95 -1.87
N LYS A 39 5.26 -7.98 -2.76
CA LYS A 39 4.98 -6.57 -2.51
C LYS A 39 3.66 -6.17 -3.17
N PRO A 40 2.89 -5.27 -2.54
CA PRO A 40 1.64 -4.78 -3.12
C PRO A 40 1.90 -3.71 -4.17
N VAL A 41 0.96 -3.55 -5.09
CA VAL A 41 0.73 -2.26 -5.74
C VAL A 41 -0.07 -1.39 -4.77
N THR A 42 0.36 -0.14 -4.57
CA THR A 42 -0.13 0.74 -3.50
C THR A 42 -0.73 2.01 -4.07
N TYR A 43 -1.91 2.40 -3.57
CA TYR A 43 -2.56 3.66 -3.92
C TYR A 43 -2.94 4.45 -2.67
N PHE A 44 -2.75 5.77 -2.74
CA PHE A 44 -3.23 6.71 -1.73
C PHE A 44 -4.77 6.78 -1.74
N GLN A 45 -5.39 6.71 -0.57
CA GLN A 45 -6.84 6.85 -0.42
C GLN A 45 -7.22 8.15 0.27
N TYR A 46 -6.58 8.52 1.37
CA TYR A 46 -6.88 9.77 2.08
C TYR A 46 -5.76 10.14 3.05
N SER A 47 -5.75 11.39 3.50
CA SER A 47 -4.95 11.83 4.64
C SER A 47 -5.65 12.89 5.47
N LEU A 48 -5.38 12.88 6.77
CA LEU A 48 -5.73 13.94 7.70
C LEU A 48 -4.45 14.47 8.32
N ARG A 49 -4.24 15.80 8.29
CA ARG A 49 -3.11 16.46 8.93
C ARG A 49 -3.50 17.83 9.46
N ALA A 50 -3.44 18.01 10.77
CA ALA A 50 -3.70 19.30 11.42
C ALA A 50 -5.05 19.92 11.00
N GLY A 51 -6.08 19.08 10.88
CA GLY A 51 -7.42 19.49 10.43
C GLY A 51 -7.59 19.67 8.93
N LEU A 52 -6.51 19.53 8.14
CA LEU A 52 -6.58 19.51 6.68
C LEU A 52 -6.78 18.07 6.20
N ALA A 53 -7.76 17.87 5.32
CA ALA A 53 -8.02 16.60 4.67
C ALA A 53 -7.60 16.64 3.20
N ALA A 54 -7.13 15.51 2.69
CA ALA A 54 -6.96 15.29 1.26
C ALA A 54 -7.49 13.90 0.92
N ASP A 55 -8.30 13.83 -0.13
CA ASP A 55 -8.93 12.60 -0.59
C ASP A 55 -8.28 12.12 -1.89
N GLY A 56 -7.91 10.85 -1.89
CA GLY A 56 -7.53 10.08 -3.06
C GLY A 56 -8.71 9.31 -3.63
N ARG A 57 -8.49 8.63 -4.76
CA ARG A 57 -9.52 7.81 -5.40
C ARG A 57 -9.52 6.40 -4.81
N LEU A 58 -10.69 5.92 -4.39
CA LEU A 58 -10.87 4.49 -4.14
C LEU A 58 -10.72 3.73 -5.47
N ARG A 59 -9.82 2.74 -5.51
CA ARG A 59 -9.61 1.87 -6.67
C ARG A 59 -10.36 0.57 -6.44
N GLN A 60 -11.07 0.10 -7.45
CA GLN A 60 -11.67 -1.22 -7.41
C GLN A 60 -10.64 -2.26 -7.82
N PRO A 61 -10.67 -3.47 -7.25
CA PRO A 61 -9.77 -4.56 -7.63
C PRO A 61 -9.70 -4.82 -9.15
N ALA A 62 -10.83 -4.78 -9.85
CA ALA A 62 -10.90 -4.99 -11.29
C ALA A 62 -10.17 -3.90 -12.09
N GLU A 63 -10.09 -2.67 -11.58
CA GLU A 63 -9.41 -1.56 -12.26
C GLU A 63 -7.88 -1.69 -12.24
N VAL A 64 -7.34 -2.47 -11.30
CA VAL A 64 -5.89 -2.62 -11.08
C VAL A 64 -5.42 -4.04 -11.38
N ALA A 65 -6.31 -4.97 -11.70
CA ALA A 65 -6.00 -6.40 -11.86
C ALA A 65 -4.93 -6.70 -12.93
N ASP A 66 -4.84 -5.85 -13.95
CA ASP A 66 -3.85 -5.96 -15.03
C ASP A 66 -2.48 -5.36 -14.67
N GLU A 67 -2.41 -4.55 -13.61
CA GLU A 67 -1.16 -3.98 -13.07
C GLU A 67 -0.46 -4.92 -12.08
N LEU A 68 -1.13 -6.01 -11.66
CA LEU A 68 -0.66 -6.89 -10.59
C LEU A 68 0.03 -8.14 -11.15
N ASP A 69 1.24 -8.39 -10.65
CA ASP A 69 1.90 -9.68 -10.80
C ASP A 69 1.19 -10.74 -9.95
N ALA A 70 0.81 -11.85 -10.59
CA ALA A 70 0.18 -12.97 -9.90
C ALA A 70 1.23 -13.89 -9.26
N PHE A 71 0.92 -14.43 -8.09
CA PHE A 71 1.71 -15.47 -7.44
C PHE A 71 0.84 -16.60 -6.88
N VAL A 72 1.43 -17.76 -6.59
CA VAL A 72 0.69 -18.87 -5.97
C VAL A 72 0.64 -18.65 -4.45
N LEU A 73 -0.57 -18.58 -3.88
CA LEU A 73 -0.75 -18.47 -2.44
C LEU A 73 -0.83 -19.87 -1.81
N GLY A 74 0.26 -20.28 -1.16
CA GLY A 74 0.36 -21.55 -0.47
C GLY A 74 -0.50 -21.60 0.80
N GLU A 75 -0.63 -22.80 1.38
CA GLU A 75 -1.29 -23.01 2.67
C GLU A 75 -0.57 -22.28 3.81
N ASP A 76 0.77 -22.29 3.78
CA ASP A 76 1.62 -21.58 4.72
C ASP A 76 1.88 -20.14 4.24
N TYR A 77 0.92 -19.26 4.52
CA TYR A 77 1.01 -17.83 4.20
C TYR A 77 0.91 -16.95 5.44
N GLU A 78 1.47 -15.74 5.33
CA GLU A 78 1.38 -14.70 6.36
C GLU A 78 1.17 -13.33 5.69
N ILE A 79 0.14 -12.60 6.12
CA ILE A 79 -0.03 -11.19 5.78
C ILE A 79 0.69 -10.36 6.84
N VAL A 80 1.77 -9.70 6.45
CA VAL A 80 2.61 -8.92 7.36
C VAL A 80 2.29 -7.43 7.19
N ILE A 81 1.70 -6.84 8.24
CA ILE A 81 1.37 -5.42 8.32
C ILE A 81 2.25 -4.81 9.42
N GLN A 82 3.31 -4.11 9.02
CA GLN A 82 4.30 -3.53 9.93
C GLN A 82 4.16 -2.02 9.95
N GLY A 83 3.96 -1.41 11.12
CA GLY A 83 3.88 0.04 11.27
C GLY A 83 2.97 0.46 12.41
N SER A 84 2.81 1.78 12.60
CA SER A 84 1.84 2.34 13.55
C SER A 84 0.46 2.38 12.92
N VAL A 85 -0.23 1.24 12.93
CA VAL A 85 -1.60 1.11 12.43
C VAL A 85 -2.56 1.90 13.34
N TRP A 86 -3.35 2.80 12.75
CA TRP A 86 -4.34 3.59 13.49
C TRP A 86 -5.62 2.78 13.75
N ASN A 87 -6.15 2.16 12.70
CA ASN A 87 -7.37 1.35 12.74
C ASN A 87 -7.07 -0.05 12.20
N PRO A 88 -7.77 -1.10 12.69
CA PRO A 88 -7.64 -2.44 12.11
C PRO A 88 -7.78 -2.39 10.59
N PRO A 89 -6.95 -3.14 9.84
CA PRO A 89 -7.03 -3.18 8.40
C PRO A 89 -8.33 -3.85 7.95
N GLU A 90 -8.84 -3.42 6.81
CA GLU A 90 -10.00 -4.05 6.16
C GLU A 90 -9.55 -4.82 4.93
N TYR A 91 -10.13 -5.99 4.72
CA TYR A 91 -9.83 -6.88 3.61
C TYR A 91 -11.04 -6.95 2.68
N LEU A 92 -10.79 -6.93 1.38
CA LEU A 92 -11.77 -7.20 0.33
C LEU A 92 -11.15 -8.18 -0.65
N LEU A 93 -11.83 -9.30 -0.88
CA LEU A 93 -11.42 -10.35 -1.80
C LEU A 93 -12.44 -10.46 -2.94
N VAL A 94 -11.94 -10.50 -4.18
CA VAL A 94 -12.73 -10.78 -5.38
C VAL A 94 -12.05 -11.85 -6.22
N SER A 95 -12.84 -12.66 -6.91
CA SER A 95 -12.37 -13.60 -7.92
C SER A 95 -12.24 -12.93 -9.29
N LEU A 96 -11.42 -13.49 -10.16
CA LEU A 96 -11.27 -13.12 -11.56
C LEU A 96 -11.60 -14.31 -12.47
N PRO A 97 -12.03 -14.06 -13.73
CA PRO A 97 -12.18 -12.75 -14.37
C PRO A 97 -13.48 -11.99 -14.05
N GLU A 98 -14.47 -12.64 -13.45
CA GLU A 98 -15.83 -12.10 -13.30
C GLU A 98 -15.91 -10.93 -12.29
N GLY A 99 -14.90 -10.77 -11.44
CA GLY A 99 -14.88 -9.73 -10.42
C GLY A 99 -15.89 -9.98 -9.31
N GLU A 100 -16.30 -11.23 -9.10
CA GLU A 100 -17.30 -11.57 -8.10
C GLU A 100 -16.75 -11.31 -6.70
N TYR A 101 -17.59 -10.72 -5.87
CA TYR A 101 -17.28 -10.51 -4.47
C TYR A 101 -17.23 -11.86 -3.76
N VAL A 102 -16.09 -12.17 -3.14
CA VAL A 102 -15.88 -13.42 -2.40
C VAL A 102 -16.04 -13.18 -0.90
N ASP A 103 -15.33 -12.19 -0.36
CA ASP A 103 -15.34 -11.89 1.08
C ASP A 103 -14.93 -10.44 1.37
N SER A 104 -15.38 -9.90 2.52
CA SER A 104 -14.80 -8.69 3.12
C SER A 104 -15.02 -8.65 4.62
N GLY A 105 -14.06 -8.05 5.32
CA GLY A 105 -14.12 -7.95 6.77
C GLY A 105 -12.82 -7.51 7.43
N PRO A 106 -12.75 -7.61 8.76
CA PRO A 106 -11.58 -7.21 9.55
C PRO A 106 -10.45 -8.26 9.56
N ALA A 107 -10.68 -9.43 8.96
CA ALA A 107 -9.72 -10.51 8.84
C ALA A 107 -9.75 -11.08 7.42
N PHE A 108 -8.61 -11.54 6.94
CA PHE A 108 -8.52 -12.23 5.66
C PHE A 108 -8.82 -13.72 5.84
N VAL A 109 -9.80 -14.22 5.09
CA VAL A 109 -10.06 -15.65 4.94
C VAL A 109 -9.54 -16.08 3.57
N ARG A 110 -8.60 -17.04 3.55
CA ARG A 110 -8.09 -17.60 2.29
C ARG A 110 -9.20 -18.39 1.58
N PRO A 111 -9.47 -18.12 0.28
CA PRO A 111 -10.44 -18.90 -0.48
C PRO A 111 -10.00 -20.36 -0.58
N GLN A 112 -10.99 -21.27 -0.55
CA GLN A 112 -10.74 -22.71 -0.63
C GLN A 112 -10.85 -23.24 -2.06
N ASP A 113 -11.63 -22.57 -2.91
CA ASP A 113 -11.81 -22.97 -4.29
C ASP A 113 -10.58 -22.57 -5.14
N PRO A 114 -10.17 -23.39 -6.11
CA PRO A 114 -9.17 -23.01 -7.09
C PRO A 114 -9.61 -21.79 -7.90
N GLY A 115 -8.66 -20.92 -8.25
CA GLY A 115 -8.97 -19.71 -9.01
C GLY A 115 -7.93 -18.62 -8.92
N THR A 116 -8.20 -17.49 -9.60
CA THR A 116 -7.40 -16.27 -9.49
C THR A 116 -8.17 -15.23 -8.69
N TYR A 117 -7.50 -14.58 -7.76
CA TYR A 117 -8.10 -13.62 -6.85
C TYR A 117 -7.31 -12.32 -6.80
N VAL A 118 -8.02 -11.23 -6.52
CA VAL A 118 -7.41 -9.95 -6.13
C VAL A 118 -7.82 -9.63 -4.70
N LEU A 119 -6.82 -9.46 -3.84
CA LEU A 119 -6.99 -9.02 -2.47
C LEU A 119 -6.64 -7.53 -2.37
N ARG A 120 -7.60 -6.74 -1.89
CA ARG A 120 -7.38 -5.38 -1.43
C ARG A 120 -7.29 -5.35 0.08
N ILE A 121 -6.22 -4.77 0.61
CA ILE A 121 -6.06 -4.46 2.02
C ILE A 121 -6.11 -2.94 2.17
N LEU A 122 -7.03 -2.45 3.01
CA LEU A 122 -7.10 -1.05 3.40
C LEU A 122 -6.44 -0.89 4.76
N ALA A 123 -5.39 -0.08 4.83
CA ALA A 123 -4.73 0.22 6.10
C ALA A 123 -4.52 1.72 6.27
N SER A 124 -4.69 2.19 7.50
CA SER A 124 -4.49 3.58 7.89
C SER A 124 -3.36 3.68 8.90
N TRP A 125 -2.41 4.57 8.64
CA TRP A 125 -1.23 4.74 9.47
C TRP A 125 -1.31 6.04 10.26
N GLY A 126 -0.79 6.07 11.49
CA GLY A 126 -0.72 7.26 12.33
C GLY A 126 -1.71 7.23 13.49
N ASN A 127 -2.46 8.32 13.69
CA ASN A 127 -3.40 8.51 14.80
C ASN A 127 -4.57 9.43 14.42
N ASP A 128 -5.44 9.72 15.38
CA ASP A 128 -6.63 10.57 15.26
C ASP A 128 -6.36 12.00 14.75
N LYS A 129 -5.16 12.55 15.00
CA LYS A 129 -4.79 13.92 14.60
C LYS A 129 -4.01 13.98 13.29
N ARG A 130 -3.32 12.89 12.97
CA ARG A 130 -2.49 12.75 11.77
C ARG A 130 -2.48 11.31 11.29
N ASN A 131 -3.16 11.07 10.19
CA ASN A 131 -3.20 9.74 9.58
C ASN A 131 -3.24 9.81 8.05
N ALA A 132 -2.95 8.68 7.43
CA ALA A 132 -3.14 8.48 6.01
C ALA A 132 -3.56 7.03 5.71
N GLY A 133 -4.59 6.89 4.88
CA GLY A 133 -5.11 5.62 4.38
C GLY A 133 -4.54 5.27 3.02
N TYR A 134 -4.21 4.00 2.85
CA TYR A 134 -3.70 3.43 1.60
C TYR A 134 -4.43 2.13 1.28
N GLN A 135 -4.54 1.86 -0.03
CA GLN A 135 -5.04 0.62 -0.59
C GLN A 135 -3.84 -0.18 -1.11
N TYR A 136 -3.72 -1.43 -0.65
CA TYR A 136 -2.68 -2.37 -1.04
C TYR A 136 -3.31 -3.53 -1.80
N PHE A 137 -2.86 -3.77 -3.02
CA PHE A 137 -3.42 -4.80 -3.89
C PHE A 137 -2.42 -5.92 -4.15
N PHE A 138 -2.93 -7.14 -4.08
CA PHE A 138 -2.21 -8.37 -4.41
C PHE A 138 -3.08 -9.21 -5.34
N LYS A 139 -2.45 -9.88 -6.30
CA LYS A 139 -3.09 -10.88 -7.15
C LYS A 139 -2.45 -12.23 -6.88
N PHE A 140 -3.27 -13.24 -6.65
CA PHE A 140 -2.77 -14.58 -6.40
C PHE A 140 -3.66 -15.64 -7.02
N THR A 141 -3.11 -16.84 -7.14
CA THR A 141 -3.83 -18.04 -7.57
C THR A 141 -3.87 -19.09 -6.47
N ILE A 142 -4.98 -19.82 -6.41
CA ILE A 142 -5.13 -21.08 -5.70
C ILE A 142 -5.15 -22.17 -6.77
N PRO A 143 -4.19 -23.11 -6.78
CA PRO A 143 -4.16 -24.20 -7.74
C PRO A 143 -5.22 -25.26 -7.42
N ASP A 144 -5.51 -26.10 -8.40
CA ASP A 144 -6.34 -27.31 -8.23
C ASP A 144 -5.72 -28.33 -7.28
#